data_AF-A0A6A5C062-F1
#
_entry.id   AF-A0A6A5C062-F1
#
_cell.length_a   1.000
_cell.length_b   1.000
_cell.length_c   1.000
_cell.angle_alpha   90.00
_cell.angle_beta   90.00
_cell.angle_gamma   90.00
#
_symmetry.space_group_name_H-M   'P 1'
#
loop_
_entity.id
_entity.type
_entity.pdbx_description
1 polymer ?
#
loop_
_entity_poly.entity_id
_entity_poly.type
_entity_poly.pdbx_seq_one_letter_code
_entity_poly.pdbx_strand_id
1 'polypeptide(L)'
;MVIHSIGKSRHGTPQRHFWSRFVYSQKRLLDQSQGLGVKSTLKPMDLEKQFTTLTHLLYDTKVKEKDLEEHVYEVIHENITFTDPWQTITGKQPFITQLKGFHAAIFFDFKIEQISVQMYENEQGGRVLIDGWMNLNQLRWVTGIYPLRTILVYDFVMTGDGSKFFITDLEEMWSLADMIEQAPIMGWFYHLFRYGAGMFFTLFFLVCTIVVGCYHLVIDRSGGVSGGTLSGGVSGICEYIHQQWTNACSIGSEWIHKLLQPSTPLVGSSLISSSLRSVTTCSNESHTTTTTTGGTTTTKP
;
A
#
# COMPACT_ATOMS: atom_id res chain seq x y z
N MET A 1 -30.95 -34.74 -34.27
CA MET A 1 -31.02 -33.50 -33.47
C MET A 1 -29.95 -33.63 -32.38
N VAL A 2 -28.83 -32.93 -32.54
CA VAL A 2 -27.62 -33.08 -31.70
C VAL A 2 -27.64 -31.99 -30.64
N ILE A 3 -27.74 -32.38 -29.37
CA ILE A 3 -27.72 -31.45 -28.23
C ILE A 3 -26.26 -31.25 -27.83
N HIS A 4 -25.71 -30.07 -28.11
CA HIS A 4 -24.39 -29.66 -27.63
C HIS A 4 -24.45 -29.32 -26.13
N SER A 5 -23.62 -30.00 -25.34
CA SER A 5 -23.40 -29.75 -23.92
C SER A 5 -22.65 -28.42 -23.72
N ILE A 6 -23.30 -27.47 -23.05
CA ILE A 6 -22.71 -26.18 -22.66
C ILE A 6 -21.86 -26.42 -21.41
N GLY A 7 -20.54 -26.35 -21.57
CA GLY A 7 -19.58 -26.40 -20.47
C GLY A 7 -19.73 -25.19 -19.54
N LYS A 8 -20.08 -25.42 -18.28
CA LYS A 8 -20.07 -24.42 -17.22
C LYS A 8 -18.62 -24.18 -16.78
N SER A 9 -18.00 -23.08 -17.23
CA SER A 9 -16.77 -22.59 -16.59
C SER A 9 -17.13 -22.05 -15.20
N ARG A 10 -16.64 -22.71 -14.16
CA ARG A 10 -16.70 -22.17 -12.79
C ARG A 10 -15.57 -21.16 -12.66
N HIS A 11 -15.89 -19.87 -12.73
CA HIS A 11 -14.99 -18.83 -12.24
C HIS A 11 -14.84 -19.01 -10.72
N GLY A 12 -13.67 -19.48 -10.29
CA GLY A 12 -13.28 -19.50 -8.89
C GLY A 12 -13.15 -18.07 -8.38
N THR A 13 -13.97 -17.69 -7.41
CA THR A 13 -13.97 -16.37 -6.78
C THR A 13 -12.67 -16.11 -6.00
N PRO A 14 -12.01 -14.96 -6.17
CA PRO A 14 -10.74 -14.60 -5.51
C PRO A 14 -10.86 -14.21 -4.02
N GLN A 15 -11.98 -14.47 -3.35
CA GLN A 15 -12.24 -13.97 -1.98
C GLN A 15 -11.38 -14.57 -0.87
N ARG A 16 -10.66 -15.68 -1.09
CA ARG A 16 -9.89 -16.34 -0.01
C ARG A 16 -8.62 -15.60 0.43
N HIS A 17 -8.13 -14.64 -0.36
CA HIS A 17 -6.89 -13.91 -0.02
C HIS A 17 -7.09 -12.72 0.93
N PHE A 18 -8.30 -12.16 1.01
CA PHE A 18 -8.58 -10.99 1.85
C PHE A 18 -8.53 -11.31 3.35
N TRP A 19 -9.16 -12.42 3.76
CA TRP A 19 -9.24 -12.82 5.17
C TRP A 19 -7.90 -13.27 5.75
N SER A 20 -7.08 -13.98 4.97
CA SER A 20 -5.75 -14.39 5.44
C SER A 20 -4.82 -13.19 5.62
N ARG A 21 -4.90 -12.18 4.75
CA ARG A 21 -4.16 -10.92 4.91
C ARG A 21 -4.61 -10.12 6.13
N PHE A 22 -5.92 -10.01 6.38
CA PHE A 22 -6.46 -9.31 7.54
C PHE A 22 -5.96 -9.91 8.87
N VAL A 23 -6.02 -11.24 8.99
CA VAL A 23 -5.54 -11.96 10.18
C VAL A 23 -4.01 -11.87 10.33
N TYR A 24 -3.27 -11.89 9.23
CA TYR A 24 -1.82 -11.78 9.24
C TYR A 24 -1.33 -10.37 9.61
N SER A 25 -2.02 -9.32 9.13
CA SER A 25 -1.77 -7.91 9.52
C SER A 25 -1.97 -7.72 11.02
N GLN A 26 -3.09 -8.20 11.58
CA GLN A 26 -3.36 -8.15 13.02
C GLN A 26 -2.26 -8.81 13.86
N LYS A 27 -1.82 -10.00 13.45
CA LYS A 27 -0.74 -10.72 14.15
C LYS A 27 0.60 -10.00 14.03
N ARG A 28 0.91 -9.42 12.86
CA ARG A 28 2.14 -8.65 12.64
C ARG A 28 2.18 -7.35 13.44
N LEU A 29 1.05 -6.66 13.60
CA LEU A 29 0.91 -5.49 14.45
C LEU A 29 1.09 -5.84 15.93
N LEU A 30 0.55 -6.99 16.36
CA LEU A 30 0.78 -7.54 17.70
C LEU A 30 2.26 -7.90 17.93
N ASP A 31 2.94 -8.50 16.95
CA ASP A 31 4.35 -8.86 17.07
C ASP A 31 5.30 -7.64 16.92
N GLN A 32 4.90 -6.61 16.16
CA GLN A 32 5.61 -5.32 16.04
C GLN A 32 5.37 -4.38 17.24
N SER A 33 4.45 -4.71 18.15
CA SER A 33 4.16 -3.95 19.37
C SER A 33 5.27 -3.96 20.43
N GLN A 34 6.49 -4.40 20.07
CA GLN A 34 7.68 -4.10 20.88
C GLN A 34 7.92 -2.59 21.05
N GLY A 35 7.15 -1.73 20.37
CA GLY A 35 6.97 -0.31 20.67
C GLY A 35 5.53 0.05 21.08
N LEU A 36 5.28 -0.07 22.39
CA LEU A 36 4.47 0.83 23.23
C LEU A 36 2.95 0.87 23.02
N GLY A 37 2.23 0.27 23.98
CA GLY A 37 0.78 0.34 24.14
C GLY A 37 0.22 1.72 24.52
N VAL A 38 0.65 2.75 23.80
CA VAL A 38 0.27 4.14 23.97
C VAL A 38 -1.06 4.36 23.27
N LYS A 39 -2.07 4.76 24.05
CA LYS A 39 -3.38 5.11 23.51
C LYS A 39 -3.30 6.46 22.79
N SER A 40 -4.05 6.60 21.71
CA SER A 40 -4.19 7.86 20.98
C SER A 40 -4.73 8.96 21.90
N THR A 41 -4.09 10.11 21.88
CA THR A 41 -4.65 11.35 22.44
C THR A 41 -5.30 12.22 21.36
N LEU A 42 -5.06 11.90 20.08
CA LEU A 42 -5.64 12.56 18.93
C LEU A 42 -7.10 12.13 18.73
N LYS A 43 -7.94 13.10 18.34
CA LYS A 43 -9.30 12.82 17.88
C LYS A 43 -9.26 12.33 16.44
N PRO A 44 -10.25 11.52 16.00
CA PRO A 44 -10.32 11.04 14.61
C PRO A 44 -10.24 12.15 13.55
N MET A 45 -10.86 13.31 13.80
CA MET A 45 -10.81 14.45 12.88
C MET A 45 -9.41 15.07 12.74
N ASP A 46 -8.60 15.04 13.81
CA ASP A 46 -7.21 15.51 13.77
C ASP A 46 -6.35 14.53 12.96
N LEU A 47 -6.58 13.23 13.12
CA LEU A 47 -5.95 12.18 12.31
C LEU A 47 -6.32 12.33 10.83
N GLU A 48 -7.60 12.54 10.50
CA GLU A 48 -8.04 12.78 9.12
C GLU A 48 -7.29 13.96 8.49
N LYS A 49 -7.13 15.07 9.22
CA LYS A 49 -6.38 16.23 8.74
C LYS A 49 -4.89 15.92 8.53
N GLN A 50 -4.28 15.18 9.45
CA GLN A 50 -2.88 14.78 9.34
C GLN A 50 -2.66 13.85 8.15
N PHE A 51 -3.49 12.83 7.98
CA PHE A 51 -3.41 11.91 6.84
C PHE A 51 -3.75 12.60 5.52
N THR A 52 -4.69 13.54 5.49
CA THR A 52 -4.96 14.38 4.30
C THR A 52 -3.70 15.12 3.87
N THR A 53 -3.02 15.77 4.83
CA THR A 53 -1.78 16.53 4.57
C THR A 53 -0.67 15.59 4.10
N LEU A 54 -0.50 14.46 4.78
CA LEU A 54 0.52 13.46 4.48
C LEU A 54 0.33 12.85 3.09
N THR A 55 -0.90 12.54 2.70
CA THR A 55 -1.22 12.01 1.37
C THR A 55 -0.94 13.04 0.29
N HIS A 56 -1.26 14.32 0.50
CA HIS A 56 -0.87 15.35 -0.46
C HIS A 56 0.65 15.50 -0.57
N LEU A 57 1.39 15.38 0.54
CA LEU A 57 2.86 15.38 0.48
C LEU A 57 3.40 14.18 -0.31
N LEU A 58 2.88 12.97 -0.03
CA LEU A 58 3.28 11.75 -0.71
C LEU A 58 2.90 11.72 -2.20
N TYR A 59 1.74 12.29 -2.55
CA TYR A 59 1.12 12.12 -3.87
C TYR A 59 0.87 13.44 -4.63
N ASP A 60 1.64 14.48 -4.34
CA ASP A 60 1.75 15.68 -5.19
C ASP A 60 3.21 15.92 -5.54
N THR A 61 3.53 15.77 -6.82
CA THR A 61 4.89 15.89 -7.36
C THR A 61 5.40 17.33 -7.41
N LYS A 62 4.57 18.32 -7.07
CA LYS A 62 4.99 19.72 -6.90
C LYS A 62 5.61 19.97 -5.52
N VAL A 63 5.52 19.01 -4.61
CA VAL A 63 6.10 19.09 -3.27
C VAL A 63 7.62 19.05 -3.38
N LYS A 64 8.30 19.87 -2.58
CA LYS A 64 9.76 19.90 -2.58
C LYS A 64 10.29 18.70 -1.80
N GLU A 65 11.42 18.15 -2.24
CA GLU A 65 12.06 17.02 -1.55
C GLU A 65 12.30 17.28 -0.06
N LYS A 66 12.68 18.51 0.30
CA LYS A 66 12.88 18.92 1.70
C LYS A 66 11.62 18.74 2.55
N ASP A 67 10.44 19.02 1.97
CA ASP A 67 9.17 18.88 2.70
C ASP A 67 8.83 17.40 2.93
N LEU A 68 9.26 16.50 2.02
CA LEU A 68 9.17 15.05 2.22
C LEU A 68 10.08 14.59 3.37
N GLU A 69 11.32 15.07 3.40
CA GLU A 69 12.28 14.73 4.44
C GLU A 69 11.81 15.16 5.82
N GLU A 70 11.28 16.38 5.94
CA GLU A 70 10.86 16.96 7.21
C GLU A 70 9.54 16.37 7.73
N HIS A 71 8.59 16.04 6.85
CA HIS A 71 7.23 15.70 7.28
C HIS A 71 6.83 14.26 7.01
N VAL A 72 7.33 13.65 5.93
CA VAL A 72 6.97 12.29 5.55
C VAL A 72 7.92 11.30 6.21
N TYR A 73 9.23 11.50 6.09
CA TYR A 73 10.20 10.47 6.49
C TYR A 73 10.20 10.24 8.00
N GLU A 74 9.85 11.26 8.79
CA GLU A 74 9.70 11.14 10.24
C GLU A 74 8.57 10.19 10.65
N VAL A 75 7.48 10.12 9.89
CA VAL A 75 6.31 9.30 10.22
C VAL A 75 6.36 7.89 9.61
N ILE A 76 7.41 7.54 8.86
CA ILE A 76 7.59 6.20 8.31
C ILE A 76 8.29 5.30 9.33
N HIS A 77 7.66 4.17 9.66
CA HIS A 77 8.23 3.14 10.53
C HIS A 77 9.44 2.46 9.87
N GLU A 78 10.43 2.05 10.67
CA GLU A 78 11.66 1.42 10.16
C GLU A 78 11.39 0.15 9.35
N ASN A 79 10.37 -0.61 9.77
CA ASN A 79 9.94 -1.86 9.15
C ASN A 79 8.66 -1.70 8.31
N ILE A 80 8.43 -0.52 7.72
CA ILE A 80 7.26 -0.29 6.85
C ILE A 80 7.16 -1.36 5.77
N THR A 81 5.96 -1.81 5.45
CA THR A 81 5.68 -2.56 4.23
C THR A 81 4.86 -1.70 3.29
N PHE A 82 5.35 -1.55 2.07
CA PHE A 82 4.67 -0.85 0.99
C PHE A 82 4.25 -1.88 -0.06
N THR A 83 2.98 -1.86 -0.45
CA THR A 83 2.44 -2.77 -1.48
C THR A 83 1.72 -1.95 -2.52
N ASP A 84 2.13 -2.06 -3.77
CA ASP A 84 1.39 -1.54 -4.91
C ASP A 84 0.99 -2.70 -5.84
N PRO A 85 0.18 -2.48 -6.90
CA PRO A 85 -0.21 -3.54 -7.84
C PRO A 85 0.94 -4.24 -8.57
N TRP A 86 2.14 -3.66 -8.58
CA TRP A 86 3.33 -4.16 -9.27
C TRP A 86 4.35 -4.79 -8.34
N GLN A 87 4.48 -4.36 -7.08
CA GLN A 87 5.52 -4.81 -6.17
C GLN A 87 5.15 -4.68 -4.69
N THR A 88 5.93 -5.38 -3.87
CA THR A 88 5.94 -5.22 -2.41
C THR A 88 7.36 -4.91 -1.96
N ILE A 89 7.52 -3.83 -1.19
CA ILE A 89 8.78 -3.37 -0.63
C ILE A 89 8.66 -3.38 0.89
N THR A 90 9.75 -3.67 1.58
CA THR A 90 9.78 -3.66 3.05
C THR A 90 11.04 -2.97 3.53
N GLY A 91 10.90 -2.18 4.59
CA GLY A 91 11.96 -1.35 5.16
C GLY A 91 11.86 0.11 4.74
N LYS A 92 12.23 1.00 5.66
CA LYS A 92 12.16 2.46 5.49
C LYS A 92 13.05 2.98 4.36
N GLN A 93 14.30 2.53 4.29
CA GLN A 93 15.25 3.02 3.27
C GLN A 93 14.82 2.64 1.83
N PRO A 94 14.46 1.38 1.53
CA PRO A 94 13.87 1.02 0.24
C PRO A 94 12.63 1.86 -0.11
N PHE A 95 11.72 2.04 0.85
CA PHE A 95 10.52 2.86 0.66
C PHE A 95 10.86 4.33 0.31
N ILE A 96 11.75 4.96 1.07
CA ILE A 96 12.21 6.34 0.80
C ILE A 96 12.85 6.44 -0.59
N THR A 97 13.69 5.47 -0.95
CA THR A 97 14.38 5.45 -2.26
C THR A 97 13.38 5.38 -3.40
N GLN A 98 12.36 4.52 -3.27
CA GLN A 98 11.28 4.41 -4.23
C GLN A 98 10.47 5.70 -4.31
N LEU A 99 10.11 6.30 -3.17
CA LEU A 99 9.34 7.54 -3.12
C LEU A 99 10.09 8.70 -3.80
N LYS A 100 11.40 8.84 -3.57
CA LYS A 100 12.24 9.82 -4.26
C LYS A 100 12.24 9.60 -5.78
N GLY A 101 12.46 8.36 -6.22
CA GLY A 101 12.44 8.02 -7.64
C GLY A 101 11.06 8.23 -8.28
N PHE A 102 9.99 7.97 -7.54
CA PHE A 102 8.61 8.20 -7.98
C PHE A 102 8.35 9.71 -8.22
N HIS A 103 8.72 10.57 -7.27
CA HIS A 103 8.62 12.03 -7.41
C HIS A 103 9.50 12.59 -8.51
N ALA A 104 10.66 11.97 -8.79
CA ALA A 104 11.56 12.39 -9.85
C ALA A 104 11.08 12.00 -11.27
N ALA A 105 10.38 10.88 -11.40
CA ALA A 105 10.09 10.28 -12.70
C ALA A 105 8.65 10.48 -13.17
N ILE A 106 7.70 10.67 -12.25
CA ILE A 106 6.27 10.60 -12.51
C ILE A 106 5.67 11.92 -12.02
N PHE A 107 4.95 12.64 -12.90
CA PHE A 107 4.27 13.90 -12.56
C PHE A 107 2.79 13.67 -12.37
N PHE A 108 2.26 14.02 -11.20
CA PHE A 108 0.84 13.89 -10.89
C PHE A 108 0.43 14.77 -9.71
N ASP A 109 -0.87 14.99 -9.62
CA ASP A 109 -1.55 15.60 -8.48
C ASP A 109 -2.61 14.63 -7.95
N PHE A 110 -2.77 14.58 -6.63
CA PHE A 110 -3.76 13.72 -5.99
C PHE A 110 -4.92 14.54 -5.45
N LYS A 111 -6.13 14.14 -5.81
CA LYS A 111 -7.38 14.71 -5.29
C LYS A 111 -8.08 13.68 -4.42
N ILE A 112 -8.16 13.96 -3.11
CA ILE A 112 -8.92 13.14 -2.17
C ILE A 112 -10.41 13.40 -2.38
N GLU A 113 -11.19 12.33 -2.55
CA GLU A 113 -12.66 12.40 -2.59
C GLU A 113 -13.26 11.99 -1.24
N GLN A 114 -12.69 10.97 -0.61
CA GLN A 114 -13.13 10.48 0.69
C GLN A 114 -11.93 10.02 1.53
N ILE A 115 -12.03 10.25 2.84
CA ILE A 115 -11.13 9.71 3.85
C ILE A 115 -11.97 9.07 4.96
N SER A 116 -11.48 7.98 5.51
CA SER A 116 -12.08 7.30 6.67
C SER A 116 -10.97 6.83 7.59
N VAL A 117 -11.01 7.26 8.84
CA VAL A 117 -10.07 6.84 9.89
C VAL A 117 -10.79 5.93 10.87
N GLN A 118 -10.23 4.74 11.07
CA GLN A 118 -10.75 3.77 12.03
C GLN A 118 -9.65 3.39 13.03
N MET A 119 -9.85 3.74 14.29
CA MET A 119 -9.01 3.30 15.39
C MET A 119 -9.28 1.82 15.72
N TYR A 120 -8.25 1.09 16.10
CA TYR A 120 -8.41 -0.25 16.67
C TYR A 120 -9.00 -0.18 18.10
N GLU A 121 -9.55 -1.29 18.59
CA GLU A 121 -10.22 -1.37 19.91
C GLU A 121 -9.31 -0.99 21.08
N ASN A 122 -7.99 -1.21 20.96
CA ASN A 122 -7.00 -0.84 21.97
C ASN A 122 -6.56 0.63 21.90
N GLU A 123 -7.00 1.38 20.89
CA GLU A 123 -6.63 2.77 20.61
C GLU A 123 -5.12 3.00 20.41
N GLN A 124 -4.33 1.95 20.17
CA GLN A 124 -2.86 2.03 20.02
C GLN A 124 -2.43 2.23 18.57
N GLY A 125 -3.39 2.27 17.65
CA GLY A 125 -3.17 2.41 16.23
C GLY A 125 -4.50 2.40 15.51
N GLY A 126 -4.43 2.37 14.19
CA GLY A 126 -5.62 2.34 13.37
C GLY A 126 -5.30 2.10 11.91
N ARG A 127 -6.37 2.19 11.14
CA ARG A 127 -6.35 2.11 9.69
C ARG A 127 -6.95 3.37 9.11
N VAL A 128 -6.33 3.89 8.06
CA VAL A 128 -6.88 4.97 7.25
C VAL A 128 -7.13 4.46 5.84
N LEU A 129 -8.33 4.71 5.35
CA LEU A 129 -8.74 4.43 3.99
C LEU A 129 -8.93 5.77 3.28
N ILE A 130 -8.22 5.96 2.18
CA ILE A 130 -8.32 7.16 1.36
C ILE A 130 -8.72 6.73 -0.04
N ASP A 131 -9.73 7.39 -0.58
CA ASP A 131 -10.23 7.18 -1.93
C ASP A 131 -10.13 8.50 -2.70
N GLY A 132 -9.50 8.46 -3.87
CA GLY A 132 -9.15 9.66 -4.60
C GLY A 132 -8.78 9.42 -6.06
N TRP A 133 -8.38 10.50 -6.71
CA TRP A 133 -7.93 10.52 -8.09
C TRP A 133 -6.47 10.95 -8.15
N MET A 134 -5.62 10.12 -8.73
CA MET A 134 -4.25 10.45 -9.10
C MET A 134 -4.22 10.91 -10.56
N ASN A 135 -4.06 12.20 -10.79
CA ASN A 135 -4.09 12.80 -12.11
C ASN A 135 -2.70 12.75 -12.74
N LEU A 136 -2.47 11.76 -13.60
CA LEU A 136 -1.20 11.51 -14.27
C LEU A 136 -0.96 12.54 -15.39
N ASN A 137 0.17 13.26 -15.32
CA ASN A 137 0.52 14.39 -16.18
C ASN A 137 1.73 14.11 -17.11
N GLN A 138 2.26 12.90 -17.16
CA GLN A 138 3.51 12.55 -17.88
C GLN A 138 3.39 12.76 -19.39
N LEU A 139 2.21 12.52 -19.96
CA LEU A 139 1.91 12.68 -21.38
C LEU A 139 0.91 13.81 -21.63
N ARG A 140 0.94 14.86 -20.81
CA ARG A 140 0.00 16.00 -20.91
C ARG A 140 -0.11 16.55 -22.33
N TRP A 141 0.96 16.51 -23.12
CA TRP A 141 1.00 16.98 -24.51
C TRP A 141 0.39 16.02 -25.53
N VAL A 142 0.36 14.71 -25.24
CA VAL A 142 -0.09 13.67 -26.18
C VAL A 142 -1.49 13.19 -25.85
N THR A 143 -1.74 12.86 -24.59
CA THR A 143 -2.99 12.25 -24.12
C THR A 143 -3.77 13.12 -23.14
N GLY A 144 -3.24 14.30 -22.79
CA GLY A 144 -3.81 15.12 -21.71
C GLY A 144 -3.54 14.56 -20.32
N ILE A 145 -4.34 15.02 -19.35
CA ILE A 145 -4.30 14.53 -17.96
C ILE A 145 -5.09 13.22 -17.91
N TYR A 146 -4.47 12.16 -17.39
CA TYR A 146 -5.13 10.87 -17.22
C TYR A 146 -5.55 10.66 -15.76
N PRO A 147 -6.86 10.66 -15.46
CA PRO A 147 -7.34 10.45 -14.10
C PRO A 147 -7.29 8.97 -13.75
N LEU A 148 -6.48 8.62 -12.76
CA LEU A 148 -6.37 7.27 -12.22
C LEU A 148 -7.12 7.18 -10.89
N ARG A 149 -8.14 6.31 -10.78
CA ARG A 149 -8.80 6.07 -9.49
C ARG A 149 -7.84 5.30 -8.60
N THR A 150 -7.63 5.80 -7.39
CA THR A 150 -6.67 5.23 -6.44
C THR A 150 -7.28 5.14 -5.05
N ILE A 151 -7.12 3.97 -4.44
CA ILE A 151 -7.43 3.71 -3.04
C ILE A 151 -6.10 3.50 -2.32
N LEU A 152 -5.90 4.22 -1.23
CA LEU A 152 -4.74 4.12 -0.36
C LEU A 152 -5.19 3.59 0.99
N VAL A 153 -4.48 2.60 1.52
CA VAL A 153 -4.72 2.03 2.84
C VAL A 153 -3.48 2.19 3.68
N TYR A 154 -3.60 2.91 4.79
CA TYR A 154 -2.52 3.07 5.76
C TYR A 154 -2.85 2.28 7.01
N ASP A 155 -1.94 1.43 7.48
CA ASP A 155 -1.95 0.98 8.87
C ASP A 155 -0.89 1.77 9.64
N PHE A 156 -1.27 2.23 10.83
CA PHE A 156 -0.40 3.04 11.68
C PHE A 156 -0.46 2.63 13.14
N VAL A 157 0.60 2.94 13.87
CA VAL A 157 0.71 2.77 15.32
C VAL A 157 0.99 4.12 15.97
N MET A 158 0.40 4.36 17.13
CA MET A 158 0.63 5.57 17.92
C MET A 158 2.00 5.49 18.60
N THR A 159 2.65 6.65 18.77
CA THR A 159 3.97 6.75 19.39
C THR A 159 4.05 7.95 20.34
N GLY A 160 5.09 7.95 21.18
CA GLY A 160 5.33 9.00 22.18
C GLY A 160 4.24 9.05 23.24
N ASP A 161 3.57 10.20 23.34
CA ASP A 161 2.45 10.48 24.24
C ASP A 161 1.08 10.26 23.57
N GLY A 162 1.05 9.63 22.39
CA GLY A 162 -0.17 9.41 21.61
C GLY A 162 -0.55 10.61 20.73
N SER A 163 0.33 11.61 20.60
CA SER A 163 0.15 12.74 19.69
C SER A 163 0.76 12.52 18.29
N LYS A 164 1.58 11.48 18.13
CA LYS A 164 2.28 11.13 16.90
C LYS A 164 1.96 9.70 16.49
N PHE A 165 2.21 9.37 15.22
CA PHE A 165 2.07 8.01 14.71
C PHE A 165 3.23 7.63 13.79
N PHE A 166 3.41 6.33 13.59
CA PHE A 166 4.24 5.77 12.54
C PHE A 166 3.39 4.92 11.59
N ILE A 167 3.59 5.08 10.29
CA ILE A 167 3.00 4.22 9.26
C ILE A 167 3.78 2.91 9.20
N THR A 168 3.08 1.82 9.45
CA THR A 168 3.64 0.46 9.42
C THR A 168 3.34 -0.27 8.12
N ASP A 169 2.20 0.03 7.49
CA ASP A 169 1.81 -0.54 6.20
C ASP A 169 1.18 0.54 5.32
N LEU A 170 1.50 0.52 4.02
CA LEU A 170 0.90 1.34 3.00
C LEU A 170 0.58 0.47 1.79
N GLU A 171 -0.71 0.25 1.54
CA GLU A 171 -1.20 -0.47 0.37
C GLU A 171 -1.84 0.51 -0.61
N GLU A 172 -1.36 0.47 -1.86
CA GLU A 172 -1.94 1.18 -2.99
C GLU A 172 -2.74 0.23 -3.86
N MET A 173 -3.94 0.66 -4.24
CA MET A 173 -4.76 -0.01 -5.24
C MET A 173 -5.16 1.02 -6.28
N TRP A 174 -4.76 0.80 -7.53
CA TRP A 174 -5.17 1.63 -8.65
C TRP A 174 -5.39 0.78 -9.89
N SER A 175 -6.19 1.28 -10.83
CA SER A 175 -6.67 0.53 -12.01
C SER A 175 -5.81 0.69 -13.27
N LEU A 176 -4.58 1.22 -13.16
CA LEU A 176 -3.65 1.36 -14.30
C LEU A 176 -3.28 -0.01 -14.89
N ALA A 177 -3.28 -1.07 -14.09
CA ALA A 177 -3.13 -2.44 -14.56
C ALA A 177 -4.25 -2.83 -15.54
N ASP A 178 -5.50 -2.53 -15.19
CA ASP A 178 -6.66 -2.77 -16.04
C ASP A 178 -6.61 -1.93 -17.32
N MET A 179 -6.00 -0.73 -17.26
CA MET A 179 -5.76 0.10 -18.45
C MET A 179 -4.71 -0.52 -19.38
N ILE A 180 -3.58 -0.99 -18.84
CA ILE A 180 -2.52 -1.64 -19.63
C ILE A 180 -3.03 -2.95 -20.24
N GLU A 181 -3.87 -3.70 -19.52
CA GLU A 181 -4.52 -4.90 -20.02
C GLU A 181 -5.49 -4.58 -21.18
N GLN A 182 -6.17 -3.44 -21.13
CA GLN A 182 -7.08 -2.99 -22.19
C GLN A 182 -6.37 -2.38 -23.41
N ALA A 183 -5.09 -2.03 -23.32
CA ALA A 183 -4.33 -1.52 -24.45
C ALA A 183 -3.98 -2.66 -25.43
N PRO A 184 -4.35 -2.54 -26.72
CA PRO A 184 -4.05 -3.58 -27.71
C PRO A 184 -2.54 -3.80 -27.79
N ILE A 185 -2.11 -5.07 -27.88
CA ILE A 185 -0.70 -5.53 -27.93
C ILE A 185 0.03 -5.52 -26.57
N MET A 186 -0.29 -4.59 -25.66
CA MET A 186 0.39 -4.45 -24.36
C MET A 186 0.04 -5.55 -23.35
N GLY A 187 -1.16 -6.14 -23.42
CA GLY A 187 -1.56 -7.24 -22.52
C GLY A 187 -0.65 -8.48 -22.60
N TRP A 188 -0.04 -8.75 -23.76
CA TRP A 188 0.91 -9.87 -23.91
C TRP A 188 2.24 -9.58 -23.21
N PHE A 189 2.71 -8.34 -23.28
CA PHE A 189 3.87 -7.88 -22.53
C PHE A 189 3.58 -7.74 -21.03
N TYR A 190 2.33 -7.51 -20.63
CA TYR A 190 1.96 -7.32 -19.23
C TYR A 190 2.28 -8.52 -18.34
N HIS A 191 2.10 -9.76 -18.82
CA HIS A 191 2.49 -10.95 -18.04
C HIS A 191 4.01 -11.07 -17.84
N LEU A 192 4.78 -10.78 -18.89
CA LEU A 192 6.25 -10.76 -18.82
C LEU A 192 6.73 -9.61 -17.94
N PHE A 193 6.10 -8.44 -18.10
CA PHE A 193 6.31 -7.25 -17.30
C PHE A 193 6.05 -7.56 -15.84
N ARG A 194 4.91 -8.13 -15.45
CA ARG A 194 4.58 -8.44 -14.06
C ARG A 194 5.62 -9.33 -13.36
N TYR A 195 6.27 -10.24 -14.08
CA TYR A 195 7.33 -11.08 -13.51
C TYR A 195 8.66 -10.34 -13.29
N GLY A 196 8.93 -9.31 -14.11
CA GLY A 196 10.14 -8.47 -14.02
C GLY A 196 9.91 -7.07 -13.45
N ALA A 197 8.67 -6.67 -13.21
CA ALA A 197 8.26 -5.28 -12.98
C ALA A 197 8.87 -4.73 -11.71
N GLY A 198 8.88 -5.51 -10.63
CA GLY A 198 9.52 -5.11 -9.38
C GLY A 198 10.99 -4.74 -9.58
N MET A 199 11.77 -5.58 -10.29
CA MET A 199 13.16 -5.26 -10.60
C MET A 199 13.30 -4.09 -11.58
N PHE A 200 12.46 -4.05 -12.62
CA PHE A 200 12.47 -2.98 -13.61
C PHE A 200 12.21 -1.62 -12.96
N PHE A 201 11.14 -1.49 -12.17
CA PHE A 201 10.80 -0.25 -11.48
C PHE A 201 11.84 0.13 -10.45
N THR A 202 12.33 -0.82 -9.66
CA THR A 202 13.41 -0.55 -8.69
C THR A 202 14.65 0.02 -9.39
N LEU A 203 15.09 -0.60 -10.48
CA LEU A 203 16.27 -0.14 -11.24
C LEU A 203 15.99 1.19 -11.96
N PHE A 204 14.82 1.33 -12.56
CA PHE A 204 14.40 2.54 -13.26
C PHE A 204 14.40 3.75 -12.31
N PHE A 205 13.73 3.62 -11.16
CA PHE A 205 13.66 4.68 -10.16
C PHE A 205 15.03 5.00 -9.55
N LEU A 206 15.88 3.98 -9.34
CA LEU A 206 17.27 4.19 -8.93
C LEU A 206 18.06 5.02 -9.95
N VAL A 207 17.97 4.68 -11.24
CA VAL A 207 18.64 5.40 -12.31
C VAL A 207 18.14 6.84 -12.39
N CYS A 208 16.82 7.08 -12.28
CA CYS A 208 16.26 8.42 -12.22
C CYS A 208 16.85 9.24 -11.06
N THR A 209 16.91 8.66 -9.86
CA THR A 209 17.52 9.31 -8.68
C THR A 209 18.99 9.67 -8.92
N ILE A 210 19.78 8.77 -9.51
CA ILE A 210 21.18 9.03 -9.84
C ILE A 210 21.32 10.15 -10.87
N VAL A 211 20.48 10.16 -11.91
CA VAL A 211 20.53 11.18 -12.97
C VAL A 211 20.18 12.57 -12.42
N VAL A 212 19.12 12.66 -11.60
CA VAL A 212 18.71 13.92 -10.96
C VAL A 212 19.80 14.41 -10.00
N GLY A 213 20.36 13.54 -9.16
CA GLY A 213 21.46 13.89 -8.27
C GLY A 213 22.70 14.39 -9.03
N CYS A 214 23.09 13.71 -10.11
CA CYS A 214 24.19 14.17 -10.96
C CYS A 214 23.90 15.54 -11.60
N TYR A 215 22.66 15.77 -12.06
CA TYR A 215 22.26 17.03 -12.68
C TYR A 215 22.35 18.21 -11.70
N HIS A 216 21.86 18.05 -10.48
CA HIS A 216 21.96 19.08 -9.43
C HIS A 216 23.43 19.42 -9.11
N LEU A 217 24.29 18.40 -8.99
CA LEU A 217 25.72 18.61 -8.73
C LEU A 217 26.45 19.33 -9.87
N VAL A 218 26.05 19.10 -11.13
CA VAL A 218 26.61 19.82 -12.28
C VAL A 218 26.14 21.28 -12.28
N ILE A 219 24.87 21.55 -11.96
CA ILE A 219 24.33 22.91 -11.92
C ILE A 219 24.95 23.73 -10.79
N ASP A 220 25.02 23.19 -9.57
CA ASP A 220 25.63 23.90 -8.43
C ASP A 220 27.09 24.28 -8.71
N ARG A 221 27.80 23.42 -9.45
CA ARG A 221 29.18 23.69 -9.88
C ARG A 221 29.28 24.79 -10.95
N SER A 222 28.25 24.96 -11.77
CA SER A 222 28.19 26.03 -12.79
C SER A 222 27.79 27.39 -12.22
N GLY A 223 27.09 27.42 -11.07
CA GLY A 223 26.73 28.66 -10.36
C GLY A 223 27.83 29.21 -9.44
N GLY A 224 28.83 28.41 -9.08
CA GLY A 224 29.91 28.75 -8.14
C GLY A 224 31.27 29.01 -8.80
N VAL A 225 31.39 29.99 -9.69
CA VAL A 225 32.71 30.49 -10.13
C VAL A 225 33.23 31.47 -9.09
N SER A 226 33.98 30.97 -8.11
CA SER A 226 35.03 31.74 -7.44
C SER A 226 36.12 30.84 -6.84
N GLY A 227 37.15 30.56 -7.64
CA GLY A 227 38.56 30.54 -7.19
C GLY A 227 39.08 29.46 -6.23
N GLY A 228 38.38 28.34 -5.98
CA GLY A 228 38.85 27.28 -5.08
C GLY A 228 39.28 25.99 -5.78
N THR A 229 40.50 25.52 -5.50
CA THR A 229 41.13 24.32 -6.08
C THR A 229 40.28 23.05 -5.90
N LEU A 230 39.91 22.45 -7.04
CA LEU A 230 39.01 21.30 -7.20
C LEU A 230 39.74 19.96 -6.98
N SER A 231 39.68 19.37 -5.78
CA SER A 231 40.07 17.97 -5.58
C SER A 231 39.04 17.10 -4.83
N GLY A 232 37.93 17.65 -4.34
CA GLY A 232 36.93 16.91 -3.54
C GLY A 232 35.67 16.43 -4.27
N GLY A 233 35.36 16.95 -5.46
CA GLY A 233 34.01 16.81 -6.05
C GLY A 233 33.68 15.46 -6.69
N VAL A 234 34.68 14.72 -7.19
CA VAL A 234 34.43 13.41 -7.84
C VAL A 234 34.20 12.32 -6.80
N SER A 235 34.85 12.43 -5.63
CA SER A 235 34.72 11.46 -4.53
C SER A 235 33.29 11.40 -4.00
N GLY A 236 32.63 12.55 -3.81
CA GLY A 236 31.26 12.60 -3.30
C GLY A 236 30.21 12.01 -4.24
N ILE A 237 30.38 12.19 -5.57
CA ILE A 237 29.49 11.56 -6.57
C ILE A 237 29.66 10.05 -6.55
N CYS A 238 30.90 9.56 -6.52
CA CYS A 238 31.18 8.12 -6.45
C CYS A 238 30.65 7.50 -5.16
N GLU A 239 30.80 8.15 -4.00
CA GLU A 239 30.25 7.69 -2.73
C GLU A 239 28.72 7.65 -2.74
N TYR A 240 28.07 8.71 -3.26
CA TYR A 240 26.61 8.74 -3.39
C TYR A 240 26.08 7.64 -4.32
N ILE A 241 26.66 7.49 -5.51
CA ILE A 241 26.28 6.43 -6.46
C ILE A 241 26.54 5.05 -5.84
N HIS A 242 27.66 4.87 -5.16
CA HIS A 242 27.98 3.60 -4.50
C HIS A 242 27.02 3.27 -3.37
N GLN A 243 26.59 4.27 -2.58
CA GLN A 243 25.60 4.09 -1.51
C GLN A 243 24.21 3.74 -2.08
N GLN A 244 23.77 4.42 -3.14
CA GLN A 244 22.51 4.10 -3.82
C GLN A 244 22.56 2.70 -4.46
N TRP A 245 23.69 2.35 -5.08
CA TRP A 245 23.91 1.04 -5.69
C TRP A 245 23.92 -0.09 -4.66
N THR A 246 24.61 0.08 -3.53
CA THR A 246 24.66 -0.92 -2.46
C THR A 246 23.27 -1.14 -1.84
N ASN A 247 22.50 -0.07 -1.62
CA ASN A 247 21.11 -0.17 -1.19
C ASN A 247 20.25 -0.96 -2.20
N ALA A 248 20.37 -0.67 -3.49
CA ALA A 248 19.64 -1.38 -4.54
C ALA A 248 20.05 -2.85 -4.68
N CYS A 249 21.34 -3.16 -4.58
CA CYS A 249 21.85 -4.53 -4.60
C CYS A 249 21.36 -5.35 -3.41
N SER A 250 21.26 -4.74 -2.22
CA SER A 250 20.67 -5.39 -1.03
C SER A 250 19.23 -5.82 -1.31
N ILE A 251 18.41 -4.92 -1.88
CA ILE A 251 17.01 -5.21 -2.26
C ILE A 251 16.96 -6.32 -3.32
N GLY A 252 17.78 -6.24 -4.37
CA GLY A 252 17.82 -7.24 -5.44
C GLY A 252 18.22 -8.63 -4.94
N SER A 253 19.19 -8.71 -4.02
CA SER A 253 19.69 -9.99 -3.49
C SER A 253 18.64 -10.75 -2.66
N GLU A 254 17.83 -10.03 -1.87
CA GLU A 254 16.76 -10.61 -1.07
C GLU A 254 15.63 -11.18 -1.96
N TRP A 255 15.36 -10.50 -3.07
CA TRP A 255 14.40 -10.94 -4.10
C TRP A 255 14.88 -12.17 -4.86
N ILE A 256 16.15 -12.20 -5.29
CA ILE A 256 16.73 -13.37 -5.95
C ILE A 256 16.68 -14.58 -5.02
N HIS A 257 16.95 -14.40 -3.73
CA HIS A 257 16.82 -15.47 -2.74
C HIS A 257 15.37 -15.96 -2.60
N LYS A 258 14.37 -15.08 -2.60
CA LYS A 258 12.94 -15.47 -2.55
C LYS A 258 12.47 -16.16 -3.84
N LEU A 259 13.00 -15.76 -5.00
CA LEU A 259 12.69 -16.38 -6.30
C LEU A 259 13.33 -17.75 -6.48
N LEU A 260 14.51 -17.96 -5.90
CA LEU A 260 15.25 -19.23 -5.96
C LEU A 260 14.85 -20.22 -4.86
N GLN A 261 14.03 -19.82 -3.88
CA GLN A 261 13.48 -20.76 -2.91
C GLN A 261 12.44 -21.66 -3.59
N PRO A 262 12.68 -22.98 -3.69
CA PRO A 262 11.66 -23.90 -4.18
C PRO A 262 10.45 -23.81 -3.26
N SER A 263 9.27 -23.56 -3.83
CA SER A 263 8.00 -23.57 -3.12
C SER A 263 7.90 -24.89 -2.36
N THR A 264 8.02 -24.85 -1.04
CA THR A 264 7.87 -26.03 -0.19
C THR A 264 6.46 -26.56 -0.41
N PRO A 265 6.29 -27.83 -0.84
CA PRO A 265 4.97 -28.41 -0.94
C PRO A 265 4.34 -28.40 0.46
N LEU A 266 3.13 -27.84 0.56
CA LEU A 266 2.29 -27.92 1.75
C LEU A 266 1.96 -29.40 2.00
N VAL A 267 2.79 -30.06 2.80
CA VAL A 267 2.52 -31.40 3.32
C VAL A 267 1.58 -31.23 4.51
N GLY A 268 0.37 -31.80 4.39
CA GLY A 268 -0.42 -32.24 5.54
C GLY A 268 -1.65 -31.41 5.87
N SER A 269 -2.80 -31.83 5.36
CA SER A 269 -4.08 -31.81 6.09
C SER A 269 -5.03 -32.86 5.47
N SER A 270 -4.63 -34.13 5.59
CA SER A 270 -5.59 -35.23 5.68
C SER A 270 -5.96 -35.38 7.16
N LEU A 271 -7.22 -35.76 7.42
CA LEU A 271 -7.91 -35.89 8.73
C LEU A 271 -8.71 -34.66 9.15
N ILE A 272 -9.97 -34.60 8.71
CA ILE A 272 -11.16 -34.83 9.55
C ILE A 272 -12.32 -35.12 8.57
N SER A 273 -12.63 -36.41 8.42
CA SER A 273 -13.83 -36.93 7.79
C SER A 273 -14.44 -37.90 8.78
N SER A 274 -15.55 -37.51 9.41
CA SER A 274 -16.68 -38.35 9.86
C SER A 274 -17.38 -37.70 11.06
N SER A 275 -18.61 -37.22 10.85
CA SER A 275 -19.78 -37.51 11.69
C SER A 275 -20.94 -36.60 11.29
N LEU A 276 -21.70 -37.03 10.28
CA LEU A 276 -23.07 -36.59 10.06
C LEU A 276 -23.89 -37.88 9.96
N ARG A 277 -24.41 -38.34 11.11
CA ARG A 277 -25.51 -39.31 11.15
C ARG A 277 -26.81 -38.54 11.10
N SER A 278 -27.65 -38.93 10.15
CA SER A 278 -29.08 -38.64 10.15
C SER A 278 -29.73 -39.19 11.41
N VAL A 279 -30.60 -38.41 12.05
CA VAL A 279 -31.66 -38.95 12.89
C VAL A 279 -33.00 -38.45 12.35
N THR A 280 -33.86 -39.44 12.22
CA THR A 280 -35.19 -39.52 11.65
C THR A 280 -36.22 -38.64 12.37
N THR A 281 -37.20 -38.22 11.58
CA THR A 281 -38.52 -37.68 11.94
C THR A 281 -39.22 -38.39 13.10
N CYS A 282 -39.87 -37.61 13.98
CA CYS A 282 -41.13 -37.98 14.64
C CYS A 282 -42.03 -36.76 14.81
N SER A 283 -43.33 -37.03 14.75
CA SER A 283 -44.47 -36.13 14.55
C SER A 283 -44.99 -35.48 15.84
N ASN A 284 -45.79 -34.42 15.63
CA ASN A 284 -46.93 -33.93 16.42
C ASN A 284 -46.71 -33.49 17.87
N GLU A 285 -47.00 -32.21 18.14
CA GLU A 285 -48.17 -31.86 18.95
C GLU A 285 -48.58 -30.39 18.76
N SER A 286 -49.89 -30.22 18.67
CA SER A 286 -50.68 -28.99 18.65
C SER A 286 -50.54 -28.19 19.94
N HIS A 287 -50.51 -26.85 19.87
CA HIS A 287 -51.30 -26.04 20.80
C HIS A 287 -51.63 -24.63 20.27
N THR A 288 -52.88 -24.31 20.56
CA THR A 288 -53.77 -23.23 20.13
C THR A 288 -53.62 -21.97 21.02
N THR A 289 -53.69 -20.78 20.40
CA THR A 289 -54.25 -19.49 20.91
C THR A 289 -53.54 -18.84 22.12
N THR A 290 -53.21 -17.54 22.12
CA THR A 290 -54.15 -16.49 22.55
C THR A 290 -53.65 -15.07 22.22
N THR A 291 -54.52 -14.34 21.56
CA THR A 291 -54.58 -12.88 21.38
C THR A 291 -54.75 -12.16 22.73
N THR A 292 -53.96 -11.13 23.02
CA THR A 292 -54.39 -10.09 23.99
C THR A 292 -54.00 -8.70 23.51
N THR A 293 -55.06 -7.91 23.35
CA THR A 293 -55.15 -6.50 22.99
C THR A 293 -55.08 -5.62 24.24
N GLY A 294 -54.54 -4.40 24.11
CA GLY A 294 -55.06 -3.22 24.80
C GLY A 294 -54.21 -2.62 25.94
N GLY A 295 -54.15 -1.28 25.95
CA GLY A 295 -53.81 -0.53 27.18
C GLY A 295 -53.17 0.84 26.99
N THR A 296 -53.92 1.82 26.47
CA THR A 296 -53.61 3.26 26.59
C THR A 296 -54.00 3.75 27.99
N THR A 297 -53.13 4.49 28.70
CA THR A 297 -53.59 5.50 29.68
C THR A 297 -52.60 6.64 29.86
N THR A 298 -53.10 7.84 29.58
CA THR A 298 -52.56 9.16 29.92
C THR A 298 -53.08 9.56 31.30
N THR A 299 -52.25 10.19 32.15
CA THR A 299 -52.61 11.40 32.93
C THR A 299 -51.41 11.91 33.72
N LYS A 300 -51.14 13.21 33.60
CA LYS A 300 -50.40 14.03 34.58
C LYS A 300 -51.22 15.32 34.80
N PRO A 301 -51.07 15.95 35.97
CA PRO A 301 -51.95 17.00 36.50
C PRO A 301 -51.87 18.32 35.73
#